data_AF-A0A0S7ZWK4-F1
#
_entry.id   AF-A0A0S7ZWK4-F1
#
_cell.length_a   1.000
_cell.length_b   1.000
_cell.length_c   1.000
_cell.angle_alpha   90.00
_cell.angle_beta   90.00
_cell.angle_gamma   90.00
#
_symmetry.space_group_name_H-M   'P 1'
#
loop_
_entity.id
_entity.type
_entity.pdbx_description
1 polymer ?
#
loop_
_entity_poly.entity_id
_entity_poly.type
_entity_poly.pdbx_seq_one_letter_code
_entity_poly.pdbx_strand_id
1 'polypeptide(L)'
;MNQEDETDLNEYHVLTVEKTSPPEGATDDNWYRYVIGKDSSRIDCKKLGSLYDVTRHAETFAEDLNSRKASYGQVYVYGRQR
;
A
#
# COMPACT_ATOMS: atom_id res chain seq x y z
N MET A 1 -31.45 5.30 -12.58
CA MET A 1 -30.42 4.25 -12.42
C MET A 1 -29.15 5.00 -12.08
N ASN A 2 -28.75 5.03 -10.81
CA ASN A 2 -27.53 5.75 -10.40
C ASN A 2 -26.72 4.80 -9.52
N GLN A 3 -25.79 4.08 -10.14
CA GLN A 3 -24.80 3.29 -9.44
C GLN A 3 -23.60 3.12 -10.37
N GLU A 4 -22.89 4.22 -10.61
CA GLU A 4 -21.63 4.24 -11.38
C GLU A 4 -20.43 4.58 -10.50
N ASP A 5 -20.55 4.42 -9.18
CA ASP A 5 -19.41 4.42 -8.24
C ASP A 5 -18.84 2.99 -8.08
N GLU A 6 -18.75 2.24 -9.18
CA GLU A 6 -18.00 0.98 -9.25
C GLU A 6 -16.55 1.25 -9.68
N THR A 7 -16.05 2.46 -9.40
CA THR A 7 -14.66 2.80 -9.63
C THR A 7 -13.78 1.94 -8.72
N ASP A 8 -12.98 1.08 -9.34
CA ASP A 8 -11.68 0.70 -8.80
C ASP A 8 -11.61 -0.25 -7.60
N LEU A 9 -12.58 -1.16 -7.42
CA LEU A 9 -12.42 -2.23 -6.41
C LEU A 9 -11.16 -3.09 -6.63
N ASN A 10 -10.61 -3.10 -7.85
CA ASN A 10 -9.43 -3.87 -8.21
C ASN A 10 -8.11 -3.07 -8.10
N GLU A 11 -8.11 -1.82 -7.66
CA GLU A 11 -6.90 -1.02 -7.49
C GLU A 11 -6.57 -0.83 -6.01
N TYR A 12 -5.29 -0.64 -5.71
CA TYR A 12 -4.79 -0.35 -4.38
C TYR A 12 -4.99 1.12 -4.09
N HIS A 13 -5.62 1.40 -2.94
CA HIS A 13 -5.88 2.74 -2.45
C HIS A 13 -5.47 2.86 -0.98
N VAL A 14 -5.07 4.06 -0.56
CA VAL A 14 -4.84 4.32 0.86
C VAL A 14 -6.19 4.33 1.57
N LEU A 15 -6.40 3.37 2.47
CA LEU A 15 -7.61 3.30 3.28
C LEU A 15 -7.52 4.26 4.47
N THR A 16 -6.43 4.18 5.22
CA THR A 16 -6.24 4.97 6.43
C THR A 16 -4.76 5.32 6.63
N VAL A 17 -4.51 6.49 7.22
CA VAL A 17 -3.19 6.90 7.73
C VAL A 17 -3.41 7.41 9.14
N GLU A 18 -2.87 6.70 10.11
CA GLU A 18 -3.05 6.98 11.54
C GLU A 18 -1.70 7.16 12.19
N LYS A 19 -1.58 8.17 13.07
CA LYS A 19 -0.41 8.29 13.93
C LYS A 19 -0.46 7.17 14.96
N THR A 20 0.62 6.40 15.07
CA THR A 20 0.74 5.31 16.04
C THR A 20 1.83 5.63 17.04
N SER A 21 1.72 5.06 18.24
CA SER A 21 2.81 5.09 19.21
C SER A 21 4.02 4.31 18.69
N PRO A 22 5.24 4.73 19.06
CA PRO A 22 6.45 3.97 18.75
C PRO A 22 6.37 2.53 19.27
N PRO A 23 6.95 1.56 18.55
CA PRO A 23 7.19 0.24 19.12
C PRO A 23 8.12 0.36 20.33
N GLU A 24 7.96 -0.55 21.29
CA GLU A 24 8.72 -0.55 22.54
C GLU A 24 10.23 -0.55 22.24
N GLY A 25 10.93 0.51 22.67
CA GLY A 25 12.35 0.72 22.40
C GLY A 25 12.69 1.73 21.29
N ALA A 26 11.70 2.32 20.61
CA ALA A 26 11.94 3.42 19.67
C ALA A 26 11.78 4.79 20.36
N THR A 27 12.79 5.65 20.23
CA THR A 27 12.86 6.98 20.85
C THR A 27 12.01 8.03 20.15
N ASP A 28 11.67 7.82 18.87
CA ASP A 28 10.90 8.76 18.07
C ASP A 28 9.40 8.56 18.25
N ASP A 29 8.68 9.61 18.67
CA ASP A 29 7.22 9.63 18.87
C ASP A 29 6.41 9.79 17.55
N ASN A 30 7.10 9.85 16.41
CA ASN A 30 6.51 10.15 15.10
C ASN A 30 6.42 8.89 14.23
N TRP A 31 5.76 7.88 14.77
CA TRP A 31 5.36 6.72 13.99
C TRP A 31 3.98 6.91 13.40
N TYR A 32 3.84 6.47 12.17
CA TYR A 32 2.56 6.46 11.48
C TYR A 32 2.35 5.09 10.87
N ARG A 33 1.13 4.60 11.00
CA ARG A 33 0.66 3.39 10.36
C ARG A 33 -0.27 3.81 9.24
N TYR A 34 -0.05 3.29 8.05
CA TYR A 34 -0.98 3.44 6.95
C TYR A 34 -1.43 2.08 6.47
N VAL A 35 -2.68 2.00 6.06
CA VAL A 35 -3.29 0.77 5.54
C VAL A 35 -3.69 1.03 4.10
N ILE A 36 -3.23 0.16 3.20
CA ILE A 36 -3.59 0.18 1.79
C ILE A 36 -4.47 -1.04 1.52
N GLY A 37 -5.59 -0.82 0.87
CA GLY A 37 -6.58 -1.85 0.59
C GLY A 37 -6.82 -2.00 -0.90
N LYS A 38 -7.14 -3.23 -1.30
CA LYS A 38 -7.65 -3.59 -2.62
C LYS A 38 -8.60 -4.75 -2.45
N ASP A 39 -9.87 -4.62 -2.83
CA ASP A 39 -10.92 -5.65 -2.73
C ASP A 39 -10.87 -6.46 -1.41
N SER A 40 -10.16 -7.59 -1.42
CA SER A 40 -9.99 -8.54 -0.31
C SER A 40 -8.61 -8.48 0.38
N SER A 41 -7.64 -7.76 -0.18
CA SER A 41 -6.28 -7.60 0.33
C SER A 41 -6.12 -6.30 1.09
N ARG A 42 -5.49 -6.38 2.26
CA ARG A 42 -5.07 -5.21 3.04
C ARG A 42 -3.60 -5.36 3.40
N ILE A 43 -2.87 -4.28 3.22
CA ILE A 43 -1.44 -4.19 3.53
C ILE A 43 -1.32 -3.12 4.59
N ASP A 44 -0.89 -3.53 5.78
CA ASP A 44 -0.57 -2.60 6.84
C ASP A 44 0.93 -2.29 6.83
N CYS A 45 1.24 -1.01 6.75
CA CYS A 45 2.60 -0.50 6.71
C CYS A 45 2.82 0.44 7.88
N LYS A 46 4.00 0.38 8.48
CA LYS A 46 4.43 1.30 9.53
C LYS A 46 5.65 2.05 9.04
N LYS A 47 5.63 3.36 9.18
CA LYS A 47 6.73 4.23 8.78
C LYS A 47 6.93 5.32 9.83
N LEU A 48 8.20 5.52 10.13
CA LEU A 48 8.71 6.64 10.91
C LEU A 48 8.89 7.86 9.99
N GLY A 49 8.38 9.01 10.41
CA GLY A 49 8.42 10.23 9.60
C GLY A 49 7.34 11.24 10.00
N SER A 50 7.11 12.25 9.17
CA SER A 50 5.96 13.15 9.34
C SER A 50 4.71 12.58 8.69
N LEU A 51 3.51 13.01 9.12
CA LEU A 51 2.25 12.68 8.46
C LEU A 51 2.33 12.97 6.96
N TYR A 52 2.96 14.09 6.56
CA TYR A 52 3.14 14.46 5.16
C TYR A 52 3.96 13.42 4.36
N ASP A 53 5.12 13.01 4.89
CA ASP A 53 5.97 12.00 4.26
C ASP A 53 5.27 10.64 4.19
N VAL A 54 4.51 10.29 5.23
CA VAL A 54 3.81 9.01 5.30
C VAL A 54 2.66 8.98 4.32
N THR A 55 1.86 10.05 4.23
CA THR A 55 0.78 10.18 3.25
C THR A 55 1.34 10.12 1.83
N ARG A 56 2.35 10.93 1.51
CA ARG A 56 2.97 10.92 0.18
C ARG A 56 3.53 9.55 -0.16
N HIS A 57 4.16 8.88 0.81
CA HIS A 57 4.67 7.54 0.61
C HIS A 57 3.56 6.51 0.41
N ALA A 58 2.45 6.61 1.15
CA ALA A 58 1.31 5.73 1.00
C ALA A 58 0.66 5.86 -0.38
N GLU A 59 0.52 7.09 -0.88
CA GLU A 59 0.02 7.39 -2.22
C GLU A 59 0.93 6.78 -3.30
N THR A 60 2.23 7.09 -3.27
CA THR A 60 3.19 6.52 -4.23
C THR A 60 3.27 5.00 -4.14
N PHE A 61 3.10 4.42 -2.94
CA PHE A 61 3.10 2.97 -2.77
C PHE A 61 1.86 2.31 -3.35
N ALA A 62 0.69 2.94 -3.21
CA ALA A 62 -0.54 2.49 -3.87
C ALA A 62 -0.40 2.53 -5.40
N GLU A 63 0.14 3.64 -5.95
CA GLU A 63 0.43 3.77 -7.39
C GLU A 63 1.43 2.73 -7.90
N ASP A 64 2.51 2.46 -7.15
CA ASP A 64 3.50 1.44 -7.48
C ASP A 64 2.88 0.03 -7.46
N LEU A 65 2.00 -0.27 -6.50
CA LEU A 65 1.29 -1.55 -6.45
C LEU A 65 0.35 -1.74 -7.66
N ASN A 66 -0.35 -0.69 -8.08
CA ASN A 66 -1.20 -0.72 -9.28
C ASN A 66 -0.37 -0.88 -10.55
N SER A 67 0.74 -0.16 -10.65
CA SER A 67 1.69 -0.27 -11.76
C SER A 67 2.32 -1.67 -11.84
N ARG A 68 2.64 -2.30 -10.70
CA ARG A 68 3.16 -3.68 -10.66
C ARG A 68 2.10 -4.72 -11.02
N LYS A 69 0.84 -4.55 -10.63
CA LYS A 69 -0.27 -5.42 -11.05
C LYS A 69 -0.36 -5.49 -12.58
N ALA A 70 -0.12 -4.39 -13.29
CA ALA A 70 -0.05 -4.37 -14.74
C ALA A 70 1.14 -5.17 -15.33
N SER A 71 2.20 -5.36 -14.55
CA SER A 71 3.47 -6.01 -15.00
C SER A 71 3.58 -7.49 -14.63
N TYR A 72 2.74 -8.02 -13.73
CA TYR A 72 2.72 -9.44 -13.34
C TYR A 72 2.11 -10.39 -14.41
N GLY A 73 2.02 -9.94 -15.66
CA GLY A 73 1.64 -10.74 -16.82
C GLY A 73 2.80 -11.41 -17.56
N GLN A 74 4.03 -11.43 -17.02
CA GLN A 74 5.19 -12.03 -17.69
C GLN A 74 5.88 -13.11 -16.84
N VAL A 75 5.43 -14.34 -17.09
CA VAL A 75 6.17 -15.62 -17.18
C VAL A 75 7.47 -15.71 -16.35
N TYR A 76 7.38 -16.34 -15.17
CA TYR A 76 8.52 -17.06 -14.62
C TYR A 76 8.76 -18.31 -15.47
N VAL A 77 9.59 -18.19 -16.50
CA VAL A 77 10.18 -19.36 -17.14
C VAL A 77 11.20 -19.90 -16.13
N TYR A 78 10.81 -20.87 -15.31
CA TYR A 78 11.80 -21.68 -14.62
C TYR A 78 12.62 -22.38 -15.71
N GLY A 79 13.87 -21.93 -15.84
CA GLY A 79 14.85 -22.53 -16.73
C GLY A 79 14.92 -24.02 -16.48
N ARG A 80 14.56 -24.79 -17.51
CA ARG A 80 14.73 -26.23 -17.59
C ARG A 80 16.23 -26.52 -17.57
N GLN A 81 16.74 -26.95 -16.42
CA GLN A 81 18.10 -27.44 -16.30
C GLN A 81 18.21 -28.75 -17.09
N ARG A 82 19.15 -28.79 -18.04
CA ARG A 82 19.53 -29.96 -18.83
C ARG A 82 21.03 -30.12 -18.75
#